data_AF-A0A5J4PS00-F1
#
_entry.id   AF-A0A5J4PS00-F1
#
_cell.length_a   1.000
_cell.length_b   1.000
_cell.length_c   1.000
_cell.angle_alpha   90.00
_cell.angle_beta   90.00
_cell.angle_gamma   90.00
#
_symmetry.space_group_name_H-M   'P 1'
#
loop_
_entity.id
_entity.type
_entity.pdbx_description
1 polymer ?
#
loop_
_entity_poly.entity_id
_entity_poly.type
_entity_poly.pdbx_seq_one_letter_code
_entity_poly.pdbx_strand_id
1 'polypeptide(L)'
;FCTYELDDWVFTETTARENLLKHFETQTLKGFGVEHLKSGIIASGAILQYLKMTQHTQIGHITTLSRIEEDKYVRLDKFTVCNLELIESINDGGSNLLHVIDKTVSPMGARMLKRWLIFPLKDAKLINDRLNIVEYFFRNLEFKDLIEGQLRLIGDLERILSKAAANRVSPREVVQLKVALQAVEQIKHACLTVDDTEINGIGEQLNLCLSIRERIDKEINNNPPMLINKGGVIKSGVNMELDELRRIAYSGKDYLLQIQQRESERTNIPSLKISFNNVFGYYIEVRNMHKDKVPPEWIRKQTLANAERYITQELKEYEDKILRAEDKIVVLETKLYNELVLSLAEHITAIQTNANQVAKLDCLHALAGTAKANNY
;
A
#
# COMPACT_ATOMS: atom_id res chain seq x y z
N PHE A 1 33.03 2.30 -1.58
CA PHE A 1 31.80 2.23 -2.40
C PHE A 1 31.87 0.94 -3.19
N CYS A 2 30.94 0.00 -2.99
CA CYS A 2 30.77 -1.11 -3.94
C CYS A 2 30.02 -0.55 -5.14
N THR A 3 30.69 -0.43 -6.29
CA THR A 3 30.06 -0.07 -7.56
C THR A 3 29.70 -1.36 -8.29
N TYR A 4 28.43 -1.49 -8.68
CA TYR A 4 27.99 -2.57 -9.56
C TYR A 4 27.98 -2.03 -10.98
N GLU A 5 28.84 -2.60 -11.83
CA GLU A 5 28.95 -2.22 -13.23
C GLU A 5 27.95 -3.02 -14.07
N LEU A 6 27.47 -2.39 -15.15
CA LEU A 6 26.63 -3.02 -16.16
C LEU A 6 27.46 -3.19 -17.43
N ASP A 7 27.20 -4.25 -18.17
CA ASP A 7 27.88 -4.50 -19.45
C ASP A 7 27.62 -3.39 -20.46
N ASP A 8 28.61 -3.08 -21.30
CA ASP A 8 28.57 -2.01 -22.31
C ASP A 8 27.35 -2.08 -23.25
N TRP A 9 26.88 -3.28 -23.57
CA TRP A 9 25.74 -3.47 -24.47
C TRP A 9 24.45 -2.83 -23.93
N VAL A 10 24.31 -2.71 -22.61
CA VAL A 10 23.18 -2.06 -21.94
C VAL A 10 23.12 -0.56 -22.26
N PHE A 11 24.27 0.05 -22.55
CA PHE A 11 24.40 1.47 -22.85
C PHE A 11 24.34 1.80 -24.35
N THR A 12 23.83 0.89 -25.17
CA THR A 12 23.61 1.15 -26.61
C THR A 12 22.28 1.86 -26.86
N GLU A 13 22.25 2.81 -27.80
CA GLU A 13 21.05 3.60 -28.13
C GLU A 13 19.88 2.70 -28.56
N THR A 14 20.15 1.71 -29.42
CA THR A 14 19.14 0.78 -29.93
C THR A 14 18.45 0.01 -28.80
N THR A 15 19.23 -0.65 -27.93
CA THR A 15 18.68 -1.43 -26.82
C THR A 15 17.93 -0.57 -25.82
N ALA A 16 18.50 0.57 -25.44
CA ALA A 16 17.86 1.48 -24.49
C ALA A 16 16.52 2.01 -25.03
N ARG A 17 16.48 2.39 -26.30
CA ARG A 17 15.29 2.88 -26.97
C ARG A 17 14.22 1.79 -27.10
N GLU A 18 14.59 0.58 -27.52
CA GLU A 18 13.67 -0.57 -27.58
C GLU A 18 13.05 -0.88 -26.21
N ASN A 19 13.86 -0.87 -25.15
CA ASN A 19 13.39 -1.07 -23.78
C ASN A 19 12.37 -0.01 -23.36
N LEU A 20 12.63 1.27 -23.65
CA LEU A 20 11.72 2.37 -23.31
C LEU A 20 10.42 2.31 -24.12
N LEU A 21 10.51 2.12 -25.44
CA LEU A 21 9.33 2.05 -26.32
C LEU A 21 8.43 0.86 -25.93
N LYS A 22 9.04 -0.29 -25.62
CA LYS A 22 8.32 -1.46 -25.12
C LYS A 22 7.66 -1.20 -23.77
N HIS A 23 8.37 -0.58 -22.83
CA HIS A 23 7.86 -0.29 -21.49
C HIS A 23 6.70 0.71 -21.50
N PHE A 24 6.80 1.77 -22.31
CA PHE A 24 5.76 2.80 -22.42
C PHE A 24 4.68 2.48 -23.47
N GLU A 25 4.80 1.35 -24.17
CA GLU A 25 3.87 0.94 -25.24
C GLU A 25 3.66 2.04 -26.31
N THR A 26 4.75 2.73 -26.69
CA THR A 26 4.72 3.83 -27.67
C THR A 26 5.55 3.50 -28.90
N GLN A 27 5.21 4.11 -30.04
CA GLN A 27 6.00 3.98 -31.28
C GLN A 27 7.22 4.92 -31.31
N THR A 28 7.16 6.06 -30.60
CA THR A 28 8.23 7.06 -30.54
C THR A 28 8.27 7.72 -29.16
N LEU A 29 9.40 8.33 -28.81
CA LEU A 29 9.57 9.07 -27.56
C LEU A 29 9.26 10.58 -27.74
N LYS A 30 8.70 10.97 -28.89
CA LYS A 30 8.31 12.37 -29.18
C LYS A 30 7.27 12.89 -28.20
N GLY A 31 6.31 12.07 -27.81
CA GLY A 31 5.27 12.43 -26.83
C GLY A 31 5.81 12.76 -25.44
N PHE A 32 6.98 12.23 -25.09
CA PHE A 32 7.69 12.53 -23.84
C PHE A 32 8.63 13.74 -23.95
N GLY A 33 8.81 14.29 -25.15
CA GLY A 33 9.71 15.43 -25.38
C GLY A 33 11.21 15.10 -25.26
N VAL A 34 11.60 13.82 -25.26
CA VAL A 34 12.99 13.37 -25.06
C VAL A 34 13.62 12.70 -26.26
N GLU A 35 12.90 12.60 -27.39
CA GLU A 35 13.32 11.91 -28.61
C GLU A 35 14.73 12.30 -29.11
N HIS A 36 15.12 13.56 -28.93
CA HIS A 36 16.41 14.10 -29.38
C HIS A 36 17.55 13.90 -28.36
N LEU A 37 17.24 13.45 -27.14
CA LEU A 37 18.19 13.35 -26.03
C LEU A 37 18.85 11.97 -25.98
N LYS A 38 19.76 11.68 -26.93
CA LYS A 38 20.42 10.38 -27.07
C LYS A 38 21.00 9.82 -25.76
N SER A 39 21.82 10.60 -25.07
CA SER A 39 22.42 10.18 -23.78
C SER A 39 21.37 9.97 -22.69
N GLY A 40 20.28 10.76 -22.70
CA GLY A 40 19.16 10.60 -21.78
C GLY A 40 18.38 9.31 -22.02
N ILE A 41 18.16 8.96 -23.30
CA ILE A 41 17.55 7.68 -23.71
C ILE A 41 18.41 6.51 -23.24
N ILE A 42 19.72 6.55 -23.51
CA ILE A 42 20.69 5.53 -23.09
C ILE A 42 20.65 5.32 -21.57
N ALA A 43 20.79 6.40 -20.80
CA ALA A 43 20.78 6.34 -19.34
C ALA A 43 19.44 5.80 -18.79
N SER A 44 18.31 6.24 -19.36
CA SER A 44 16.99 5.78 -18.93
C SER A 44 16.75 4.31 -19.25
N GLY A 45 17.16 3.85 -20.43
CA GLY A 45 17.08 2.45 -20.82
C GLY A 45 17.97 1.54 -19.97
N ALA A 46 19.16 2.01 -19.59
CA ALA A 46 20.05 1.30 -18.67
C ALA A 46 19.41 1.12 -17.27
N ILE A 47 18.69 2.13 -16.76
CA ILE A 47 17.94 2.02 -15.51
C ILE A 47 16.85 0.94 -15.60
N LEU A 48 16.06 0.92 -16.68
CA LEU A 48 15.03 -0.11 -16.88
C LEU A 48 15.65 -1.51 -16.98
N GLN A 49 16.78 -1.63 -17.67
CA GLN A 49 17.52 -2.89 -17.76
C GLN A 49 18.04 -3.34 -16.39
N TYR A 50 18.56 -2.43 -15.59
CA TYR A 50 19.00 -2.72 -14.22
C TYR A 50 17.85 -3.23 -13.34
N LEU A 51 16.68 -2.59 -13.41
CA LEU A 51 15.48 -3.05 -12.70
C LEU A 51 15.11 -4.48 -13.12
N LYS A 52 15.16 -4.79 -14.42
CA LYS A 52 14.92 -6.14 -14.92
C LYS A 52 15.95 -7.15 -14.40
N MET A 53 17.24 -6.81 -14.42
CA MET A 53 18.33 -7.68 -13.93
C MET A 53 18.20 -7.98 -12.44
N THR A 54 17.77 -6.99 -11.66
CA THR A 54 17.52 -7.10 -10.22
C THR A 54 16.13 -7.69 -9.89
N GLN A 55 15.44 -8.28 -10.87
CA GLN A 55 14.14 -8.95 -10.74
C GLN A 55 12.97 -8.03 -10.31
N HIS A 56 13.10 -6.72 -10.57
CA HIS A 56 12.01 -5.75 -10.47
C HIS A 56 11.25 -5.67 -11.80
N THR A 57 10.55 -6.75 -12.17
CA THR A 57 9.85 -6.85 -13.46
C THR A 57 8.49 -6.17 -13.49
N GLN A 58 7.89 -5.89 -12.33
CA GLN A 58 6.55 -5.34 -12.20
C GLN A 58 6.61 -3.81 -11.98
N ILE A 59 6.97 -3.10 -13.04
CA ILE A 59 7.26 -1.66 -13.02
C ILE A 59 6.21 -0.83 -13.77
N GLY A 60 5.00 -1.35 -13.96
CA GLY A 60 3.91 -0.65 -14.68
C GLY A 60 3.48 0.69 -14.07
N HIS A 61 3.91 0.99 -12.84
CA HIS A 61 3.73 2.32 -12.23
C HIS A 61 4.70 3.38 -12.75
N ILE A 62 5.73 3.02 -13.51
CA ILE A 62 6.58 3.99 -14.20
C ILE A 62 5.86 4.37 -15.50
N THR A 63 4.95 5.34 -15.41
CA THR A 63 4.02 5.67 -16.50
C THR A 63 4.51 6.80 -17.41
N THR A 64 5.59 7.49 -17.04
CA THR A 64 6.07 8.67 -17.78
C THR A 64 7.60 8.78 -17.75
N LEU A 65 8.12 9.49 -18.74
CA LEU A 65 9.50 9.91 -18.85
C LEU A 65 9.50 11.41 -19.16
N SER A 66 10.33 12.18 -18.47
CA SER A 66 10.45 13.63 -18.72
C SER A 66 11.89 14.08 -18.53
N ARG A 67 12.31 15.08 -19.31
CA ARG A 67 13.56 15.78 -19.07
C ARG A 67 13.38 16.82 -17.97
N ILE A 68 14.47 17.10 -17.24
CA ILE A 68 14.53 18.29 -16.40
C ILE A 68 14.87 19.47 -17.31
N GLU A 69 14.01 20.47 -17.31
CA GLU A 69 14.16 21.65 -18.16
C GLU A 69 14.97 22.73 -17.43
N GLU A 70 16.22 22.94 -17.84
CA GLU A 70 17.14 23.89 -17.17
C GLU A 70 16.63 25.34 -17.18
N ASP A 71 15.81 25.69 -18.18
CA ASP A 71 15.16 26.98 -18.34
C ASP A 71 14.02 27.21 -17.33
N LYS A 72 13.42 26.13 -16.79
CA LYS A 72 12.32 26.22 -15.81
C LYS A 72 12.79 26.42 -14.37
N TYR A 73 14.03 26.02 -14.06
CA TYR A 73 14.53 25.98 -12.68
C TYR A 73 15.83 26.74 -12.49
N VAL A 74 16.03 27.30 -11.30
CA VAL A 74 17.32 27.83 -10.87
C VAL A 74 18.32 26.68 -10.74
N ARG A 75 19.47 26.79 -11.40
CA ARG A 75 20.51 25.76 -11.32
C ARG A 75 21.27 25.91 -10.01
N LEU A 76 21.17 24.89 -9.16
CA LEU A 76 21.95 24.79 -7.93
C LEU A 76 22.96 23.65 -8.10
N ASP A 77 24.25 23.95 -7.96
CA ASP A 77 25.27 22.91 -7.94
C ASP A 77 25.33 22.26 -6.54
N LYS A 78 26.00 21.09 -6.47
CA LYS A 78 26.11 20.35 -5.21
C LYS A 78 26.73 21.20 -4.10
N PHE A 79 27.71 22.03 -4.43
CA PHE A 79 28.38 22.91 -3.47
C PHE A 79 27.40 23.93 -2.86
N THR A 80 26.57 24.58 -3.69
CA THR A 80 25.53 25.51 -3.24
C THR A 80 24.48 24.81 -2.38
N VAL A 81 23.99 23.63 -2.80
CA VAL A 81 23.00 22.86 -2.02
C VAL A 81 23.53 22.48 -0.64
N CYS A 82 24.81 22.07 -0.55
CA CYS A 82 25.45 21.73 0.72
C CYS A 82 25.71 22.97 1.60
N ASN A 83 26.25 24.06 1.05
CA ASN A 83 26.59 25.25 1.84
C ASN A 83 25.37 26.04 2.32
N LEU A 84 24.26 25.99 1.57
CA LEU A 84 22.98 26.53 2.03
C LEU A 84 22.26 25.58 2.99
N GLU A 85 22.83 24.41 3.28
CA GLU A 85 22.25 23.36 4.12
C GLU A 85 20.78 23.14 3.77
N LEU A 86 20.48 22.94 2.48
CA LEU A 86 19.07 22.85 2.04
C LEU A 86 18.40 21.58 2.54
N ILE A 87 19.12 20.46 2.54
CA ILE A 87 18.58 19.11 2.81
C ILE A 87 19.30 18.45 3.99
N GLU A 88 20.62 18.65 4.07
CA GLU A 88 21.50 18.03 5.04
C GLU A 88 22.33 19.14 5.70
N SER A 89 22.58 18.99 6.99
CA SER A 89 23.47 19.86 7.76
C SER A 89 24.92 19.37 7.60
N ILE A 90 25.87 20.30 7.54
CA ILE A 90 27.31 20.01 7.51
C ILE A 90 27.78 19.54 8.90
N ASN A 91 27.15 20.06 9.96
CA ASN A 91 27.47 19.72 11.34
C ASN A 91 26.56 18.60 11.86
N ASP A 92 27.15 17.69 12.65
CA ASP A 92 26.40 16.65 13.34
C ASP A 92 25.47 17.28 14.39
N GLY A 93 24.20 16.90 14.38
CA GLY A 93 23.14 17.52 15.19
C GLY A 93 22.67 18.92 14.74
N GLY A 94 23.17 19.44 13.61
CA GLY A 94 22.70 20.70 13.05
C GLY A 94 21.33 20.59 12.35
N SER A 95 20.66 21.74 12.17
CA SER A 95 19.39 21.84 11.45
C SER A 95 19.62 22.32 10.03
N ASN A 96 18.73 21.96 9.10
CA ASN A 96 18.79 22.36 7.71
C ASN A 96 17.49 23.07 7.31
N LEU A 97 17.50 23.76 6.17
CA LEU A 97 16.33 24.55 5.75
C LEU A 97 15.07 23.67 5.61
N LEU A 98 15.19 22.50 4.99
CA LEU A 98 14.07 21.56 4.85
C LEU A 98 13.47 21.18 6.21
N HIS A 99 14.30 20.87 7.21
CA HIS A 99 13.83 20.53 8.56
C HIS A 99 13.01 21.65 9.20
N VAL A 100 13.39 22.91 8.96
CA VAL A 100 12.69 24.07 9.51
C VAL A 100 11.33 24.27 8.83
N ILE A 101 11.29 24.24 7.50
CA ILE A 101 10.09 24.59 6.72
C ILE A 101 9.13 23.43 6.48
N ASP A 102 9.60 22.18 6.59
CA ASP A 102 8.77 21.01 6.36
C ASP A 102 7.79 20.79 7.51
N LYS A 103 6.57 21.26 7.27
CA LYS A 103 5.37 21.01 8.10
C LYS A 103 4.32 20.21 7.31
N THR A 104 4.77 19.48 6.29
CA THR A 104 3.88 18.62 5.51
C THR A 104 3.36 17.48 6.38
N VAL A 105 2.16 17.01 6.04
CA VAL A 105 1.44 16.02 6.83
C VAL A 105 1.58 14.63 6.22
N SER A 106 1.83 14.55 4.91
CA SER A 106 1.98 13.32 4.16
C SER A 106 3.44 13.08 3.73
N PRO A 107 3.91 11.82 3.68
CA PRO A 107 5.25 11.51 3.17
C PRO A 107 5.49 11.93 1.72
N MET A 108 4.44 11.92 0.88
CA MET A 108 4.53 12.39 -0.51
C MET A 108 4.67 13.92 -0.60
N GLY A 109 4.01 14.67 0.30
CA GLY A 109 4.22 16.10 0.47
C GLY A 109 5.66 16.42 0.85
N ALA A 110 6.21 15.75 1.86
CA ALA A 110 7.59 15.94 2.29
C ALA A 110 8.61 15.72 1.15
N ARG A 111 8.42 14.66 0.36
CA ARG A 111 9.24 14.38 -0.84
C ARG A 111 9.10 15.46 -1.91
N MET A 112 7.88 15.96 -2.14
CA MET A 112 7.63 17.03 -3.09
C MET A 112 8.26 18.35 -2.64
N LEU A 113 8.15 18.72 -1.36
CA LEU A 113 8.75 19.93 -0.81
C LEU A 113 10.28 19.89 -0.93
N LYS A 114 10.89 18.75 -0.58
CA LYS A 114 12.32 18.52 -0.80
C LYS A 114 12.71 18.73 -2.27
N ARG A 115 11.90 18.25 -3.22
CA ARG A 115 12.13 18.49 -4.64
C ARG A 115 12.01 19.96 -5.01
N TRP A 116 10.99 20.67 -4.52
CA TRP A 116 10.82 22.10 -4.80
C TRP A 116 11.99 22.94 -4.30
N LEU A 117 12.61 22.55 -3.18
CA LEU A 117 13.75 23.24 -2.62
C LEU A 117 15.01 23.14 -3.50
N ILE A 118 15.23 21.99 -4.14
CA ILE A 118 16.37 21.73 -5.03
C ILE A 118 16.12 22.27 -6.44
N PHE A 119 14.85 22.37 -6.84
CA PHE A 119 14.44 22.88 -8.13
C PHE A 119 13.56 24.13 -7.98
N PRO A 120 14.13 25.28 -7.54
CA PRO A 120 13.38 26.53 -7.45
C PRO A 120 12.90 26.96 -8.84
N LEU A 121 11.65 27.41 -8.95
CA LEU A 121 11.08 27.87 -10.21
C LEU A 121 11.71 29.21 -10.66
N LYS A 122 11.83 29.40 -11.98
CA LYS A 122 12.18 30.70 -12.60
C LYS A 122 10.96 31.47 -13.10
N ASP A 123 9.91 30.75 -13.47
CA ASP A 123 8.71 31.34 -14.05
C ASP A 123 7.88 32.04 -12.97
N ALA A 124 7.79 33.37 -13.08
CA ALA A 124 7.04 34.22 -12.16
C ALA A 124 5.56 33.83 -12.06
N LYS A 125 4.94 33.39 -13.17
CA LYS A 125 3.54 32.95 -13.16
C LYS A 125 3.39 31.73 -12.26
N LEU A 126 4.21 30.69 -12.47
CA LEU A 126 4.14 29.47 -11.66
C LEU A 126 4.46 29.71 -10.18
N ILE A 127 5.29 30.70 -9.86
CA ILE A 127 5.56 31.12 -8.49
C ILE A 127 4.31 31.79 -7.90
N ASN A 128 3.73 32.75 -8.61
CA ASN A 128 2.53 33.45 -8.16
C ASN A 128 1.33 32.51 -8.01
N ASP A 129 1.13 31.56 -8.92
CA ASP A 129 0.09 30.53 -8.80
C ASP A 129 0.21 29.75 -7.47
N ARG A 130 1.45 29.48 -7.00
CA ARG A 130 1.67 28.85 -5.69
C ARG A 130 1.43 29.81 -4.53
N LEU A 131 1.88 31.06 -4.66
CA LEU A 131 1.69 32.08 -3.63
C LEU A 131 0.21 32.39 -3.40
N ASN A 132 -0.60 32.44 -4.46
CA ASN A 132 -2.06 32.61 -4.38
C ASN A 132 -2.69 31.53 -3.50
N ILE A 133 -2.34 30.25 -3.73
CA ILE A 133 -2.85 29.14 -2.93
C ILE A 133 -2.37 29.21 -1.47
N VAL A 134 -1.10 29.57 -1.24
CA VAL A 134 -0.56 29.77 0.12
C VAL A 134 -1.32 30.88 0.85
N GLU A 135 -1.58 32.00 0.18
CA GLU A 135 -2.36 33.11 0.71
C GLU A 135 -3.80 32.69 1.00
N TYR A 136 -4.41 31.89 0.13
CA TYR A 136 -5.74 31.34 0.34
C TYR A 136 -5.81 30.48 1.62
N PHE A 137 -4.86 29.56 1.81
CA PHE A 137 -4.74 28.77 3.05
C PHE A 137 -4.50 29.65 4.28
N PHE A 138 -3.74 30.72 4.13
CA PHE A 138 -3.44 31.64 5.22
C PHE A 138 -4.69 32.41 5.68
N ARG A 139 -5.52 32.86 4.73
CA ARG A 139 -6.72 33.67 4.98
C ARG A 139 -7.94 32.83 5.39
N ASN A 140 -8.06 31.60 4.88
CA ASN A 140 -9.26 30.76 5.04
C ASN A 140 -8.98 29.57 5.97
N LEU A 141 -9.11 29.78 7.29
CA LEU A 141 -8.80 28.76 8.30
C LEU A 141 -9.70 27.51 8.21
N GLU A 142 -10.99 27.67 7.90
CA GLU A 142 -11.91 26.54 7.76
C GLU A 142 -11.50 25.60 6.61
N PHE A 143 -11.12 26.18 5.46
CA PHE A 143 -10.59 25.43 4.32
C PHE A 143 -9.28 24.73 4.70
N LYS A 144 -8.40 25.44 5.40
CA LYS A 144 -7.13 24.89 5.89
C LYS A 144 -7.35 23.67 6.78
N ASP A 145 -8.19 23.78 7.82
CA ASP A 145 -8.43 22.72 8.78
C ASP A 145 -9.12 21.50 8.13
N LEU A 146 -10.04 21.75 7.19
CA LEU A 146 -10.67 20.69 6.39
C LEU A 146 -9.61 19.93 5.59
N ILE A 147 -8.80 20.63 4.80
CA ILE A 147 -7.77 20.00 3.97
C ILE A 147 -6.75 19.25 4.84
N GLU A 148 -6.27 19.84 5.94
CA GLU A 148 -5.34 19.18 6.86
C GLU A 148 -5.94 17.87 7.41
N GLY A 149 -7.21 17.89 7.83
CA GLY A 149 -7.93 16.71 8.30
C GLY A 149 -7.98 15.59 7.25
N GLN A 150 -8.25 15.94 5.98
CA GLN A 150 -8.27 14.97 4.89
C GLN A 150 -6.86 14.46 4.52
N LEU A 151 -5.84 15.33 4.52
CA LEU A 151 -4.46 14.96 4.24
C LEU A 151 -3.93 13.88 5.19
N ARG A 152 -4.28 13.98 6.49
CA ARG A 152 -3.92 12.98 7.51
C ARG A 152 -4.48 11.58 7.21
N LEU A 153 -5.63 11.49 6.55
CA LEU A 153 -6.29 10.22 6.22
C LEU A 153 -5.68 9.53 5.00
N ILE A 154 -5.00 10.28 4.12
CA ILE A 154 -4.50 9.76 2.84
C ILE A 154 -3.26 8.87 3.03
N GLY A 155 -2.30 9.31 3.84
CA GLY A 155 -1.04 8.60 4.02
C GLY A 155 -0.13 8.64 2.77
N ASP A 156 0.62 7.56 2.51
CA ASP A 156 1.58 7.48 1.41
C ASP A 156 0.99 6.71 0.20
N LEU A 157 0.18 7.41 -0.61
CA LEU A 157 -0.44 6.84 -1.81
C LEU A 157 0.59 6.36 -2.83
N GLU A 158 1.66 7.13 -3.05
CA GLU A 158 2.70 6.79 -4.02
C GLU A 158 3.32 5.41 -3.71
N ARG A 159 3.63 5.16 -2.44
CA ARG A 159 4.22 3.90 -2.01
C ARG A 159 3.23 2.72 -2.08
N ILE A 160 1.96 2.95 -1.77
CA ILE A 160 0.91 1.94 -1.93
C ILE A 160 0.79 1.53 -3.40
N LEU A 161 0.81 2.51 -4.33
CA LEU A 161 0.75 2.25 -5.76
C LEU A 161 1.97 1.47 -6.27
N SER A 162 3.18 1.81 -5.84
CA SER A 162 4.38 1.04 -6.19
C SER A 162 4.27 -0.43 -5.75
N LYS A 163 3.71 -0.69 -4.57
CA LYS A 163 3.47 -2.05 -4.08
C LYS A 163 2.34 -2.75 -4.84
N ALA A 164 1.27 -2.03 -5.18
CA ALA A 164 0.14 -2.57 -5.94
C ALA A 164 0.58 -2.99 -7.35
N ALA A 165 1.33 -2.13 -8.04
CA ALA A 165 1.93 -2.44 -9.33
C ALA A 165 2.85 -3.66 -9.28
N ALA A 166 3.52 -3.88 -8.13
CA ALA A 166 4.37 -5.03 -7.87
C ALA A 166 3.63 -6.25 -7.28
N ASN A 167 2.29 -6.25 -7.25
CA ASN A 167 1.46 -7.31 -6.66
C ASN A 167 1.87 -7.70 -5.22
N ARG A 168 2.40 -6.73 -4.47
CA ARG A 168 2.92 -6.87 -3.10
C ARG A 168 2.16 -6.00 -2.09
N VAL A 169 1.08 -5.37 -2.52
CA VAL A 169 0.21 -4.57 -1.64
C VAL A 169 -0.52 -5.50 -0.67
N SER A 170 -0.51 -5.14 0.62
CA SER A 170 -1.21 -5.89 1.66
C SER A 170 -2.70 -5.53 1.71
N PRO A 171 -3.57 -6.42 2.23
CA PRO A 171 -4.99 -6.15 2.37
C PRO A 171 -5.30 -4.86 3.16
N ARG A 172 -4.51 -4.56 4.19
CA ARG A 172 -4.64 -3.30 4.95
C ARG A 172 -4.30 -2.08 4.13
N GLU A 173 -3.27 -2.16 3.28
CA GLU A 173 -2.91 -1.07 2.37
C GLU A 173 -3.97 -0.86 1.29
N VAL A 174 -4.65 -1.92 0.83
CA VAL A 174 -5.81 -1.79 -0.07
C VAL A 174 -6.97 -1.08 0.62
N VAL A 175 -7.24 -1.37 1.89
CA VAL A 175 -8.24 -0.61 2.67
C VAL A 175 -7.80 0.84 2.88
N GLN A 176 -6.50 1.08 3.17
CA GLN A 176 -5.95 2.43 3.28
C GLN A 176 -6.10 3.21 1.98
N LEU A 177 -5.93 2.56 0.82
CA LEU A 177 -6.19 3.17 -0.49
C LEU A 177 -7.66 3.60 -0.62
N LYS A 178 -8.62 2.77 -0.19
CA LYS A 178 -10.04 3.16 -0.17
C LYS A 178 -10.26 4.42 0.69
N VAL A 179 -9.71 4.44 1.91
CA VAL A 179 -9.83 5.58 2.83
C VAL A 179 -9.22 6.84 2.20
N ALA A 180 -8.06 6.71 1.55
CA ALA A 180 -7.42 7.81 0.85
C ALA A 180 -8.28 8.33 -0.32
N LEU A 181 -8.91 7.46 -1.11
CA LEU A 181 -9.82 7.85 -2.19
C LEU A 181 -11.12 8.50 -1.68
N GLN A 182 -11.58 8.14 -0.49
CA GLN A 182 -12.69 8.85 0.19
C GLN A 182 -12.26 10.25 0.64
N ALA A 183 -11.05 10.40 1.19
CA ALA A 183 -10.51 11.70 1.55
C ALA A 183 -10.27 12.61 0.32
N VAL A 184 -9.82 12.03 -0.81
CA VAL A 184 -9.68 12.75 -2.09
C VAL A 184 -11.02 13.33 -2.57
N GLU A 185 -12.14 12.65 -2.35
CA GLU A 185 -13.47 13.18 -2.67
C GLU A 185 -13.79 14.45 -1.88
N GLN A 186 -13.52 14.44 -0.58
CA GLN A 186 -13.73 15.61 0.28
C GLN A 186 -12.82 16.78 -0.12
N ILE A 187 -11.54 16.50 -0.43
CA ILE A 187 -10.60 17.51 -0.95
C ILE A 187 -11.11 18.07 -2.28
N LYS A 188 -11.56 17.20 -3.20
CA LYS A 188 -12.09 17.64 -4.49
C LYS A 188 -13.28 18.56 -4.32
N HIS A 189 -14.24 18.21 -3.47
CA HIS A 189 -15.40 19.06 -3.21
C HIS A 189 -14.99 20.40 -2.61
N ALA A 190 -14.13 20.40 -1.59
CA ALA A 190 -13.63 21.65 -1.00
C ALA A 190 -12.95 22.54 -2.05
N CYS A 191 -12.04 21.98 -2.85
CA CYS A 191 -11.34 22.72 -3.90
C CYS A 191 -12.24 23.27 -5.00
N LEU A 192 -13.38 22.63 -5.30
CA LEU A 192 -14.32 23.09 -6.34
C LEU A 192 -15.34 24.13 -5.84
N THR A 193 -15.42 24.34 -4.53
CA THR A 193 -16.37 25.29 -3.91
C THR A 193 -15.78 26.67 -3.65
N VAL A 194 -14.47 26.83 -3.84
CA VAL A 194 -13.78 28.09 -3.56
C VAL A 194 -13.73 28.99 -4.79
N ASP A 195 -13.74 30.30 -4.57
CA ASP A 195 -13.56 31.30 -5.62
C ASP A 195 -12.06 31.59 -5.85
N ASP A 196 -11.31 30.56 -6.25
CA ASP A 196 -9.88 30.63 -6.55
C ASP A 196 -9.57 29.71 -7.74
N THR A 197 -9.06 30.27 -8.84
CA THR A 197 -8.90 29.53 -10.11
C THR A 197 -7.86 28.42 -10.02
N GLU A 198 -6.81 28.63 -9.23
CA GLU A 198 -5.67 27.74 -9.09
C GLU A 198 -6.03 26.54 -8.21
N ILE A 199 -6.82 26.76 -7.14
CA ILE A 199 -7.36 25.70 -6.30
C ILE A 199 -8.43 24.89 -7.05
N ASN A 200 -9.33 25.57 -7.76
CA ASN A 200 -10.33 24.89 -8.61
C ASN A 200 -9.64 23.96 -9.63
N GLY A 201 -8.57 24.43 -10.28
CA GLY A 201 -7.78 23.64 -11.21
C GLY A 201 -7.15 22.39 -10.58
N ILE A 202 -6.83 22.42 -9.29
CA ILE A 202 -6.41 21.21 -8.55
C ILE A 202 -7.59 20.26 -8.38
N GLY A 203 -8.75 20.77 -7.95
CA GLY A 203 -9.98 19.99 -7.76
C GLY A 203 -10.46 19.29 -9.04
N GLU A 204 -10.36 19.95 -10.19
CA GLU A 204 -10.72 19.39 -11.49
C GLU A 204 -9.87 18.18 -11.88
N GLN A 205 -8.57 18.21 -11.55
CA GLN A 205 -7.62 17.15 -11.87
C GLN A 205 -7.73 15.93 -10.95
N LEU A 206 -8.34 16.09 -9.77
CA LEU A 206 -8.57 14.97 -8.85
C LEU A 206 -9.60 14.00 -9.44
N ASN A 207 -9.26 12.72 -9.46
CA ASN A 207 -10.12 11.65 -9.93
C ASN A 207 -10.61 10.83 -8.73
N LEU A 208 -11.93 10.72 -8.54
CA LEU A 208 -12.51 9.98 -7.41
C LEU A 208 -12.24 8.48 -7.46
N CYS A 209 -11.90 7.94 -8.63
CA CYS A 209 -11.66 6.51 -8.86
C CYS A 209 -12.80 5.65 -8.29
N LEU A 210 -14.06 6.07 -8.55
CA LEU A 210 -15.25 5.50 -7.92
C LEU A 210 -15.35 3.99 -8.09
N SER A 211 -15.09 3.48 -9.30
CA SER A 211 -15.17 2.05 -9.62
C SER A 211 -14.32 1.19 -8.69
N ILE A 212 -13.04 1.54 -8.50
CA ILE A 212 -12.14 0.77 -7.67
C ILE A 212 -12.36 1.02 -6.18
N ARG A 213 -12.76 2.24 -5.80
CA ARG A 213 -13.14 2.56 -4.43
C ARG A 213 -14.32 1.71 -3.97
N GLU A 214 -15.38 1.66 -4.77
CA GLU A 214 -16.59 0.87 -4.52
C GLU A 214 -16.30 -0.63 -4.56
N ARG A 215 -15.44 -1.07 -5.50
CA ARG A 215 -15.01 -2.46 -5.57
C ARG A 215 -14.27 -2.90 -4.31
N ILE A 216 -13.31 -2.10 -3.83
CA ILE A 216 -12.61 -2.37 -2.56
C ILE A 216 -13.61 -2.40 -1.40
N ASP A 217 -14.56 -1.46 -1.37
CA ASP A 217 -15.57 -1.44 -0.32
C ASP A 217 -16.48 -2.67 -0.36
N LYS A 218 -16.86 -3.14 -1.54
CA LYS A 218 -17.71 -4.34 -1.68
C LYS A 218 -16.96 -5.63 -1.38
N GLU A 219 -15.71 -5.73 -1.80
CA GLU A 219 -14.97 -6.99 -1.82
C GLU A 219 -14.10 -7.23 -0.58
N ILE A 220 -13.55 -6.18 0.06
CA ILE A 220 -12.56 -6.31 1.14
C ILE A 220 -13.15 -5.94 2.49
N ASN A 221 -12.88 -6.75 3.51
CA ASN A 221 -13.26 -6.46 4.90
C ASN A 221 -12.59 -5.17 5.38
N ASN A 222 -13.28 -4.38 6.21
CA ASN A 222 -12.76 -3.10 6.70
C ASN A 222 -11.55 -3.25 7.63
N ASN A 223 -11.43 -4.38 8.33
CA ASN A 223 -10.34 -4.67 9.24
C ASN A 223 -9.66 -6.00 8.86
N PRO A 224 -9.01 -6.09 7.68
CA PRO A 224 -8.41 -7.32 7.24
C PRO A 224 -7.08 -7.57 7.99
N PRO A 225 -6.62 -8.83 8.07
CA PRO A 225 -5.27 -9.12 8.54
C PRO A 225 -4.21 -8.48 7.63
N MET A 226 -2.99 -8.35 8.14
CA MET A 226 -1.85 -7.85 7.35
C MET A 226 -1.45 -8.80 6.21
N LEU A 227 -1.61 -10.10 6.42
CA LEU A 227 -1.22 -11.13 5.47
C LEU A 227 -2.47 -11.82 4.92
N ILE A 228 -2.53 -11.98 3.60
CA ILE A 228 -3.63 -12.65 2.89
C ILE A 228 -3.83 -14.10 3.35
N ASN A 229 -2.73 -14.80 3.67
CA ASN A 229 -2.75 -16.20 4.08
C ASN A 229 -3.37 -16.45 5.47
N LYS A 230 -3.67 -15.40 6.23
CA LYS A 230 -4.42 -15.52 7.49
C LYS A 230 -5.94 -15.60 7.29
N GLY A 231 -6.41 -15.40 6.06
CA GLY A 231 -7.82 -15.43 5.68
C GLY A 231 -8.66 -14.31 6.30
N GLY A 232 -9.94 -14.22 5.92
CA GLY A 232 -10.84 -13.17 6.42
C GLY A 232 -10.56 -11.80 5.80
N VAL A 233 -9.98 -11.77 4.60
CA VAL A 233 -9.76 -10.59 3.78
C VAL A 233 -10.99 -10.24 2.97
N ILE A 234 -11.62 -11.22 2.32
CA ILE A 234 -12.75 -11.03 1.42
C ILE A 234 -14.06 -10.98 2.22
N LYS A 235 -14.93 -10.00 1.91
CA LYS A 235 -16.26 -9.85 2.52
C LYS A 235 -17.17 -11.05 2.21
N SER A 236 -18.12 -11.31 3.10
CA SER A 236 -19.20 -12.26 2.82
C SER A 236 -20.10 -11.75 1.70
N GLY A 237 -20.66 -12.64 0.89
CA GLY A 237 -21.50 -12.32 -0.26
C GLY A 237 -20.73 -11.99 -1.54
N VAL A 238 -19.39 -11.92 -1.50
CA VAL A 238 -18.54 -11.69 -2.69
C VAL A 238 -18.44 -12.95 -3.54
N ASN A 239 -18.34 -14.12 -2.89
CA ASN A 239 -18.23 -15.40 -3.58
C ASN A 239 -18.98 -16.48 -2.79
N MET A 240 -19.98 -17.09 -3.42
CA MET A 240 -20.85 -18.09 -2.78
C MET A 240 -20.10 -19.37 -2.37
N GLU A 241 -19.11 -19.79 -3.16
CA GLU A 241 -18.28 -20.95 -2.85
C GLU A 241 -17.43 -20.68 -1.60
N LEU A 242 -16.83 -19.49 -1.51
CA LEU A 242 -16.07 -19.05 -0.33
C LEU A 242 -16.95 -19.01 0.92
N ASP A 243 -18.18 -18.50 0.81
CA ASP A 243 -19.13 -18.46 1.92
C ASP A 243 -19.58 -19.87 2.35
N GLU A 244 -19.77 -20.79 1.40
CA GLU A 244 -20.08 -22.19 1.72
C GLU A 244 -18.92 -22.88 2.43
N LEU A 245 -17.69 -22.72 1.92
CA LEU A 245 -16.49 -23.27 2.55
C LEU A 245 -16.32 -22.72 3.97
N ARG A 246 -16.54 -21.41 4.17
CA ARG A 246 -16.53 -20.78 5.50
C ARG A 246 -17.58 -21.40 6.42
N ARG A 247 -18.82 -21.64 5.95
CA ARG A 247 -19.87 -22.31 6.72
C ARG A 247 -19.47 -23.73 7.13
N ILE A 248 -18.81 -24.49 6.25
CA ILE A 248 -18.28 -25.82 6.58
C ILE A 248 -17.20 -25.73 7.67
N ALA A 249 -16.28 -24.77 7.56
CA ALA A 249 -15.22 -24.59 8.56
C ALA A 249 -15.76 -24.13 9.93
N TYR A 250 -16.73 -23.21 9.95
CA TYR A 250 -17.37 -22.73 11.18
C TYR A 250 -18.27 -23.79 11.83
N SER A 251 -19.14 -24.46 11.06
CA SER A 251 -19.97 -25.56 11.58
C SER A 251 -19.13 -26.73 12.12
N GLY A 252 -17.92 -26.94 11.55
CA GLY A 252 -16.94 -27.85 12.10
C GLY A 252 -16.56 -27.51 13.55
N LYS A 253 -16.36 -26.22 13.88
CA LYS A 253 -16.02 -25.78 15.24
C LYS A 253 -17.17 -26.00 16.22
N ASP A 254 -18.41 -25.73 15.80
CA ASP A 254 -19.59 -26.00 16.62
C ASP A 254 -19.76 -27.51 16.86
N TYR A 255 -19.48 -28.33 15.85
CA TYR A 255 -19.49 -29.78 15.99
C TYR A 255 -18.41 -30.30 16.94
N LEU A 256 -17.21 -29.73 16.91
CA LEU A 256 -16.16 -30.06 17.87
C LEU A 256 -16.59 -29.77 19.32
N LEU A 257 -17.34 -28.69 19.57
CA LEU A 257 -17.91 -28.42 20.90
C LEU A 257 -18.94 -29.50 21.30
N GLN A 258 -19.76 -29.96 20.37
CA GLN A 258 -20.72 -31.05 20.62
C GLN A 258 -20.01 -32.37 20.94
N ILE A 259 -18.95 -32.73 20.20
CA ILE A 259 -18.11 -33.90 20.52
C ILE A 259 -17.52 -33.73 21.92
N GLN A 260 -16.93 -32.57 22.24
CA GLN A 260 -16.33 -32.33 23.54
C GLN A 260 -17.32 -32.55 24.68
N GLN A 261 -18.53 -32.01 24.55
CA GLN A 261 -19.56 -32.14 25.57
C GLN A 261 -20.03 -33.59 25.71
N ARG A 262 -20.34 -34.25 24.59
CA ARG A 262 -20.79 -35.66 24.56
C ARG A 262 -19.75 -36.60 25.16
N GLU A 263 -18.48 -36.43 24.81
CA GLU A 263 -17.40 -37.26 25.33
C GLU A 263 -17.09 -36.96 26.80
N SER A 264 -17.20 -35.69 27.24
CA SER A 264 -17.07 -35.31 28.64
C SER A 264 -18.15 -35.98 29.51
N GLU A 265 -19.40 -35.95 29.05
CA GLU A 265 -20.54 -36.60 29.74
C GLU A 265 -20.41 -38.13 29.73
N ARG A 266 -20.05 -38.73 28.58
CA ARG A 266 -19.88 -40.19 28.42
C ARG A 266 -18.79 -40.77 29.32
N THR A 267 -17.66 -40.07 29.44
CA THR A 267 -16.48 -40.55 30.18
C THR A 267 -16.44 -40.04 31.63
N ASN A 268 -17.32 -39.11 31.99
CA ASN A 268 -17.32 -38.40 33.28
C ASN A 268 -15.95 -37.73 33.56
N ILE A 269 -15.41 -37.06 32.54
CA ILE A 269 -14.14 -36.32 32.54
C ILE A 269 -14.46 -34.83 32.24
N PRO A 270 -14.76 -34.02 33.28
CA PRO A 270 -15.18 -32.62 33.08
C PRO A 270 -14.06 -31.71 32.55
N SER A 271 -12.80 -32.13 32.67
CA SER A 271 -11.64 -31.38 32.18
C SER A 271 -11.27 -31.69 30.73
N LEU A 272 -12.08 -32.47 30.02
CA LEU A 272 -11.81 -32.88 28.65
C LEU A 272 -11.82 -31.66 27.73
N LYS A 273 -10.73 -31.48 26.97
CA LYS A 273 -10.60 -30.38 26.03
C LYS A 273 -10.24 -30.91 24.65
N ILE A 274 -10.94 -30.43 23.63
CA ILE A 274 -10.51 -30.61 22.24
C ILE A 274 -9.61 -29.42 21.87
N SER A 275 -8.44 -29.68 21.31
CA SER A 275 -7.47 -28.65 20.93
C SER A 275 -6.75 -29.03 19.64
N PHE A 276 -6.15 -28.04 18.98
CA PHE A 276 -5.43 -28.22 17.72
C PHE A 276 -3.94 -27.90 17.90
N ASN A 277 -3.07 -28.61 17.19
CA ASN A 277 -1.70 -28.20 16.96
C ASN A 277 -1.23 -28.58 15.54
N ASN A 278 -0.17 -27.93 15.06
CA ASN A 278 0.33 -28.12 13.69
C ASN A 278 1.00 -29.48 13.42
N VAL A 279 1.28 -30.29 14.44
CA VAL A 279 2.04 -31.56 14.31
C VAL A 279 1.09 -32.77 14.28
N PHE A 280 0.05 -32.76 15.11
CA PHE A 280 -0.84 -33.89 15.35
C PHE A 280 -2.29 -33.61 15.01
N GLY A 281 -2.63 -32.38 14.62
CA GLY A 281 -3.99 -32.02 14.26
C GLY A 281 -4.87 -31.73 15.46
N TYR A 282 -6.16 -32.07 15.33
CA TYR A 282 -7.10 -32.02 16.45
C TYR A 282 -6.90 -33.22 17.38
N TYR A 283 -6.93 -32.98 18.68
CA TYR A 283 -6.78 -34.01 19.70
C TYR A 283 -7.67 -33.73 20.91
N ILE A 284 -7.99 -34.79 21.63
CA ILE A 284 -8.62 -34.76 22.95
C ILE A 284 -7.50 -34.80 24.00
N GLU A 285 -7.43 -33.79 24.86
CA GLU A 285 -6.49 -33.74 25.97
C GLU A 285 -7.17 -34.18 27.27
N VAL A 286 -6.59 -35.19 27.92
CA VAL A 286 -7.08 -35.76 29.19
C VAL A 286 -5.99 -35.67 30.23
N ARG A 287 -6.30 -35.11 31.41
CA ARG A 287 -5.36 -35.05 32.54
C ARG A 287 -5.03 -36.44 33.05
N ASN A 288 -3.79 -36.65 33.50
CA ASN A 288 -3.33 -37.98 33.97
C ASN A 288 -4.23 -38.60 35.05
N MET A 289 -4.85 -37.79 35.91
CA MET A 289 -5.81 -38.23 36.93
C MET A 289 -7.08 -38.91 36.40
N HIS A 290 -7.36 -38.78 35.10
CA HIS A 290 -8.53 -39.36 34.44
C HIS A 290 -8.16 -40.37 33.36
N LYS A 291 -6.88 -40.77 33.28
CA LYS A 291 -6.37 -41.69 32.26
C LYS A 291 -7.09 -43.04 32.27
N ASP A 292 -7.44 -43.55 33.44
CA ASP A 292 -8.13 -44.85 33.58
C ASP A 292 -9.59 -44.81 33.10
N LYS A 293 -10.15 -43.61 32.90
CA LYS A 293 -11.50 -43.39 32.35
C LYS A 293 -11.50 -43.25 30.82
N VAL A 294 -10.32 -43.26 30.19
CA VAL A 294 -10.21 -43.10 28.74
C VAL A 294 -10.69 -44.38 28.05
N PRO A 295 -11.65 -44.27 27.10
CA PRO A 295 -12.15 -45.43 26.37
C PRO A 295 -11.06 -46.11 25.52
N PRO A 296 -11.09 -47.44 25.37
CA PRO A 296 -10.07 -48.19 24.63
C PRO A 296 -10.06 -47.89 23.11
N GLU A 297 -11.16 -47.37 22.56
CA GLU A 297 -11.25 -46.98 21.15
C GLU A 297 -10.51 -45.68 20.82
N TRP A 298 -10.05 -44.92 21.83
CA TRP A 298 -9.29 -43.70 21.62
C TRP A 298 -7.83 -44.02 21.32
N ILE A 299 -7.33 -43.52 20.18
CA ILE A 299 -5.96 -43.77 19.74
C ILE A 299 -5.05 -42.72 20.37
N ARG A 300 -4.13 -43.14 21.23
CA ARG A 300 -3.16 -42.24 21.87
C ARG A 300 -2.17 -41.67 20.85
N LYS A 301 -1.97 -40.35 20.89
CA LYS A 301 -1.08 -39.59 20.00
C LYS A 301 0.19 -39.11 20.69
N GLN A 302 0.09 -38.63 21.93
CA GLN A 302 1.21 -38.03 22.66
C GLN A 302 1.00 -38.16 24.17
N THR A 303 2.09 -38.37 24.92
CA THR A 303 2.11 -38.30 26.38
C THR A 303 2.86 -37.03 26.82
N LEU A 304 2.26 -36.27 27.74
CA LEU A 304 2.83 -35.09 28.37
C LEU A 304 3.04 -35.34 29.87
N ALA A 305 3.76 -34.44 30.55
CA ALA A 305 4.02 -34.57 31.99
C ALA A 305 2.73 -34.68 32.83
N ASN A 306 1.66 -33.97 32.45
CA ASN A 306 0.42 -33.87 33.23
C ASN A 306 -0.85 -34.36 32.47
N ALA A 307 -0.71 -34.80 31.22
CA ALA A 307 -1.85 -35.17 30.37
C ALA A 307 -1.45 -36.17 29.28
N GLU A 308 -2.44 -36.87 28.73
CA GLU A 308 -2.31 -37.65 27.50
C GLU A 308 -3.24 -37.09 26.42
N ARG A 309 -2.79 -37.15 25.16
CA ARG A 309 -3.52 -36.68 23.98
C ARG A 309 -3.98 -37.86 23.14
N TYR A 310 -5.24 -37.83 22.71
CA TYR A 310 -5.87 -38.91 21.95
C TYR A 310 -6.59 -38.38 20.71
N ILE A 311 -6.88 -39.28 19.76
CA ILE A 311 -7.73 -39.02 18.61
C ILE A 311 -8.79 -40.12 18.49
N THR A 312 -9.97 -39.75 18.00
CA THR A 312 -11.04 -40.68 17.63
C THR A 312 -11.23 -40.70 16.12
N GLN A 313 -11.83 -41.76 15.57
CA GLN A 313 -12.13 -41.84 14.14
C GLN A 313 -13.02 -40.67 13.67
N GLU A 314 -14.07 -40.33 14.41
CA GLU A 314 -14.95 -39.19 14.12
C GLU A 314 -14.18 -37.85 14.11
N LEU A 315 -13.37 -37.59 15.15
CA LEU A 315 -12.52 -36.38 15.20
C LEU A 315 -11.56 -36.29 14.00
N LYS A 316 -11.01 -37.43 13.55
CA LYS A 316 -10.13 -37.48 12.37
C LYS A 316 -10.88 -37.16 11.07
N GLU A 317 -12.08 -37.72 10.88
CA GLU A 317 -12.90 -37.44 9.70
C GLU A 317 -13.33 -35.97 9.63
N TYR A 318 -13.66 -35.37 10.77
CA TYR A 318 -13.98 -33.95 10.86
C TYR A 318 -12.76 -33.06 10.68
N GLU A 319 -11.61 -33.44 11.24
CA GLU A 319 -10.34 -32.76 10.98
C GLU A 319 -10.05 -32.69 9.48
N ASP A 320 -10.09 -33.83 8.78
CA ASP A 320 -9.84 -33.89 7.33
C ASP A 320 -10.83 -33.00 6.56
N LYS A 321 -12.10 -32.94 6.99
CA LYS A 321 -13.13 -32.09 6.37
C LYS A 321 -12.86 -30.60 6.61
N ILE A 322 -12.49 -30.21 7.82
CA ILE A 322 -12.21 -28.82 8.19
C ILE A 322 -10.94 -28.33 7.51
N LEU A 323 -9.84 -29.08 7.59
CA LEU A 323 -8.56 -28.68 7.00
C LEU A 323 -8.66 -28.52 5.48
N ARG A 324 -9.35 -29.44 4.80
CA ARG A 324 -9.61 -29.32 3.34
C ARG A 324 -10.43 -28.07 3.00
N ALA A 325 -11.37 -27.69 3.86
CA ALA A 325 -12.15 -26.46 3.67
C ALA A 325 -11.27 -25.23 3.90
N GLU A 326 -10.47 -25.20 4.96
CA GLU A 326 -9.54 -24.10 5.28
C GLU A 326 -8.49 -23.88 4.19
N ASP A 327 -7.89 -24.95 3.65
CA ASP A 327 -6.94 -24.86 2.53
C ASP A 327 -7.60 -24.26 1.27
N LYS A 328 -8.82 -24.72 0.94
CA LYS A 328 -9.58 -24.18 -0.20
C LYS A 328 -9.98 -22.72 0.02
N ILE A 329 -10.35 -22.34 1.24
CA ILE A 329 -10.63 -20.94 1.60
C ILE A 329 -9.40 -20.08 1.30
N VAL A 330 -8.22 -20.46 1.79
CA VAL A 330 -7.00 -19.67 1.58
C VAL A 330 -6.67 -19.51 0.10
N VAL A 331 -6.77 -20.59 -0.68
CA VAL A 331 -6.52 -20.55 -2.13
C VAL A 331 -7.52 -19.64 -2.85
N LEU A 332 -8.81 -19.82 -2.59
CA LEU A 332 -9.87 -19.05 -3.24
C LEU A 332 -9.83 -17.57 -2.84
N GLU A 333 -9.59 -17.29 -1.56
CA GLU A 333 -9.48 -15.93 -1.03
C GLU A 333 -8.25 -15.21 -1.60
N THR A 334 -7.11 -15.90 -1.71
CA THR A 334 -5.91 -15.37 -2.36
C THR A 334 -6.16 -15.08 -3.84
N LYS A 335 -6.87 -15.96 -4.55
CA LYS A 335 -7.24 -15.75 -5.95
C LYS A 335 -8.09 -14.49 -6.11
N LEU A 336 -9.19 -14.38 -5.36
CA LEU A 336 -10.10 -13.22 -5.43
C LEU A 336 -9.39 -11.91 -5.08
N TYR A 337 -8.54 -11.94 -4.06
CA TYR A 337 -7.74 -10.78 -3.69
C TYR A 337 -6.79 -10.35 -4.80
N ASN A 338 -6.09 -11.31 -5.43
CA ASN A 338 -5.19 -11.01 -6.54
C ASN A 338 -5.94 -10.48 -7.77
N GLU A 339 -7.14 -10.97 -8.05
CA GLU A 339 -8.00 -10.42 -9.12
C GLU A 339 -8.37 -8.94 -8.85
N LEU A 340 -8.65 -8.58 -7.60
CA LEU A 340 -8.85 -7.18 -7.21
C LEU A 340 -7.56 -6.37 -7.38
N VAL A 341 -6.41 -6.87 -6.91
CA VAL A 341 -5.14 -6.16 -7.03
C VAL A 341 -4.76 -5.92 -8.48
N LEU A 342 -4.98 -6.90 -9.37
CA LEU A 342 -4.72 -6.74 -10.80
C LEU A 342 -5.59 -5.62 -11.41
N SER A 343 -6.84 -5.48 -10.97
CA SER A 343 -7.71 -4.38 -11.44
C SER A 343 -7.27 -2.99 -11.00
N LEU A 344 -6.40 -2.87 -9.98
CA LEU A 344 -5.83 -1.57 -9.60
C LEU A 344 -4.97 -0.99 -10.72
N ALA A 345 -4.40 -1.84 -11.60
CA ALA A 345 -3.53 -1.42 -12.68
C ALA A 345 -4.18 -0.37 -13.59
N GLU A 346 -5.46 -0.53 -13.89
CA GLU A 346 -6.25 0.38 -14.74
C GLU A 346 -6.40 1.78 -14.13
N HIS A 347 -6.23 1.91 -12.82
CA HIS A 347 -6.40 3.16 -12.08
C HIS A 347 -5.09 3.80 -11.63
N ILE A 348 -3.93 3.14 -11.87
CA ILE A 348 -2.62 3.63 -11.40
C ILE A 348 -2.39 5.08 -11.80
N THR A 349 -2.57 5.42 -13.09
CA THR A 349 -2.31 6.78 -13.59
C THR A 349 -3.21 7.82 -12.91
N ALA A 350 -4.50 7.52 -12.74
CA ALA A 350 -5.44 8.42 -12.07
C ALA A 350 -5.06 8.65 -10.59
N ILE A 351 -4.68 7.58 -9.88
CA ILE A 351 -4.28 7.68 -8.47
C ILE A 351 -2.91 8.37 -8.34
N GLN A 352 -2.00 8.22 -9.31
CA GLN A 352 -0.75 8.99 -9.37
C GLN A 352 -1.02 10.50 -9.55
N THR A 353 -1.98 10.86 -10.40
CA THR A 353 -2.42 12.26 -10.53
C THR A 353 -2.95 12.77 -9.19
N ASN A 354 -3.80 12.00 -8.50
CA ASN A 354 -4.28 12.36 -7.17
C ASN A 354 -3.12 12.55 -6.19
N ALA A 355 -2.18 11.61 -6.11
CA ALA A 355 -1.03 11.69 -5.21
C ALA A 355 -0.22 12.97 -5.45
N ASN A 356 0.01 13.33 -6.72
CA ASN A 356 0.71 14.57 -7.07
C ASN A 356 -0.07 15.83 -6.65
N GLN A 357 -1.38 15.88 -6.94
CA GLN A 357 -2.21 17.04 -6.57
C GLN A 357 -2.34 17.20 -5.05
N VAL A 358 -2.52 16.09 -4.34
CA VAL A 358 -2.60 16.08 -2.88
C VAL A 358 -1.25 16.46 -2.27
N ALA A 359 -0.13 15.94 -2.77
CA ALA A 359 1.20 16.35 -2.32
C ALA A 359 1.47 17.84 -2.57
N LYS A 360 0.99 18.39 -3.70
CA LYS A 360 1.06 19.82 -3.99
C LYS A 360 0.26 20.63 -2.97
N LEU A 361 -0.98 20.25 -2.68
CA LEU A 361 -1.79 20.90 -1.65
C LEU A 361 -1.12 20.83 -0.27
N ASP A 362 -0.57 19.68 0.10
CA ASP A 362 0.14 19.49 1.37
C ASP A 362 1.36 20.42 1.50
N CYS A 363 2.16 20.56 0.45
CA CYS A 363 3.28 21.51 0.43
C CYS A 363 2.80 22.95 0.65
N LEU A 364 1.75 23.37 -0.07
CA LEU A 364 1.25 24.75 -0.01
C LEU A 364 0.56 25.04 1.33
N HIS A 365 -0.18 24.08 1.86
CA HIS A 365 -0.73 24.09 3.21
C HIS A 365 0.39 24.26 4.26
N ALA A 366 1.46 23.45 4.16
CA ALA A 366 2.60 23.52 5.06
C ALA A 366 3.30 24.88 5.00
N LEU A 367 3.51 25.43 3.79
CA LEU A 367 4.12 26.75 3.61
C LEU A 367 3.26 27.87 4.22
N ALA A 368 1.93 27.81 4.10
CA ALA A 368 1.04 28.77 4.76
C ALA A 368 1.13 28.69 6.30
N GLY A 369 1.21 27.47 6.85
CA GLY A 369 1.45 27.25 8.27
C GLY A 369 2.80 27.82 8.74
N THR A 370 3.86 27.57 7.98
CA THR A 370 5.21 28.07 8.25
C THR A 370 5.27 29.59 8.17
N ALA A 371 4.64 30.22 7.19
CA ALA A 371 4.57 31.68 7.05
C ALA A 371 3.90 32.31 8.27
N LYS A 372 2.76 31.78 8.71
CA LYS A 372 2.06 32.24 9.91
C LYS A 372 2.88 32.07 11.19
N ALA A 373 3.58 30.95 11.33
CA ALA A 373 4.38 30.67 12.54
C ALA A 373 5.63 31.56 12.66
N ASN A 374 6.18 32.02 11.53
CA ASN A 374 7.46 32.74 11.48
C ASN A 374 7.34 34.21 11.02
N ASN A 375 6.13 34.71 10.78
CA ASN A 375 5.85 36.07 10.30
C ASN A 375 6.56 36.40 8.96
N TYR A 376 6.42 35.50 7.98
CA TYR A 376 6.92 35.70 6.62
C TYR A 376 5.94 36.41 5.70
#